data_AF-A0A367LE19-F1
#
_entry.id   AF-A0A367LE19-F1
#
_cell.length_a   1.000
_cell.length_b   1.000
_cell.length_c   1.000
_cell.angle_alpha   90.00
_cell.angle_beta   90.00
_cell.angle_gamma   90.00
#
_symmetry.space_group_name_H-M   'P 1'
#
loop_
_entity.id
_entity.type
_entity.pdbx_description
1 polymer ?
#
loop_
_entity_poly.entity_id
_entity_poly.type
_entity_poly.pdbx_seq_one_letter_code
_entity_poly.pdbx_strand_id
1 'polypeptide(L)'
;MSASGSLKGTMSQKVLSLVNASLGDLVRSSLWRAGTTQYRQLLRQSKQFSAYNFREYAKRRTRDAFHENRGVQDKRLVEELVQKGLRELQVMKRQTVISQFYQLNRLVVEGGISGREGGERGDKVRQKDQG
;
A
#
# COMPACT_ATOMS: atom_id res chain seq x y z
N MET A 1 3.25 -56.57 34.62
CA MET A 1 2.71 -56.33 33.26
C MET A 1 3.09 -54.94 32.82
N SER A 2 3.40 -54.80 31.53
CA SER A 2 4.31 -53.82 30.91
C SER A 2 3.98 -52.33 31.13
N ALA A 3 4.99 -51.55 31.52
CA ALA A 3 5.05 -50.10 31.32
C ALA A 3 6.21 -49.77 30.35
N SER A 4 6.08 -50.19 29.09
CA SER A 4 7.01 -49.77 28.03
C SER A 4 6.56 -48.44 27.42
N GLY A 5 6.79 -47.36 28.16
CA GLY A 5 6.61 -46.00 27.66
C GLY A 5 7.58 -45.68 26.53
N SER A 6 7.05 -45.35 25.36
CA SER A 6 7.77 -45.01 24.13
C SER A 6 8.62 -43.74 24.28
N LEU A 7 9.86 -43.90 24.74
CA LEU A 7 10.86 -42.83 24.87
C LEU A 7 11.59 -42.51 23.54
N LYS A 8 11.45 -43.34 22.50
CA LYS A 8 12.16 -43.18 21.22
C LYS A 8 11.53 -42.17 20.26
N GLY A 9 10.32 -41.66 20.55
CA GLY A 9 9.60 -40.72 19.69
C GLY A 9 9.74 -39.23 20.07
N THR A 10 10.20 -38.92 21.29
CA THR A 10 10.07 -37.57 21.87
C THR A 10 11.08 -36.57 21.32
N MET A 11 12.34 -36.98 21.13
CA MET A 11 13.39 -36.08 20.65
C MET A 11 13.22 -35.72 19.17
N SER A 12 12.84 -36.69 18.34
CA SER A 12 12.53 -36.45 16.91
C SER A 12 11.31 -35.53 16.74
N GLN A 13 10.23 -35.77 17.50
CA GLN A 13 9.06 -34.87 17.50
C GLN A 13 9.40 -33.47 18.01
N LYS A 14 10.26 -33.35 19.02
CA LYS A 14 10.72 -32.05 19.53
C LYS A 14 11.52 -31.29 18.47
N VAL A 15 12.45 -31.96 17.77
CA VAL A 15 13.22 -31.37 16.66
C VAL A 15 12.29 -30.92 15.53
N LEU A 16 11.34 -31.75 15.10
CA LEU A 16 10.37 -31.40 14.06
C LEU A 16 9.49 -30.19 14.46
N SER A 17 9.07 -30.12 15.72
CA SER A 17 8.27 -28.99 16.22
C SER A 17 9.06 -27.66 16.21
N LEU A 18 10.34 -27.71 16.57
CA LEU A 18 11.23 -26.53 16.56
C LEU A 18 11.52 -26.05 15.14
N VAL A 19 11.74 -26.98 14.20
CA VAL A 19 11.91 -26.66 12.77
C VAL A 19 10.65 -26.00 12.22
N ASN A 20 9.46 -26.54 12.51
CA ASN A 20 8.19 -25.95 12.07
C ASN A 20 7.94 -24.56 12.68
N ALA A 21 8.27 -24.35 13.96
CA ALA A 21 8.17 -23.05 14.62
C ALA A 21 9.08 -22.00 13.94
N SER A 22 10.35 -22.36 13.71
CA SER A 22 11.33 -21.50 13.03
C SER A 22 10.89 -21.13 11.61
N LEU A 23 10.40 -22.11 10.83
CA LEU A 23 9.82 -21.86 9.51
C LEU A 23 8.60 -20.93 9.58
N GLY A 24 7.76 -21.09 10.60
CA GLY A 24 6.61 -20.21 10.85
C GLY A 24 7.01 -18.75 11.07
N ASP A 25 8.03 -18.52 11.90
CA ASP A 25 8.54 -17.18 12.20
C ASP A 25 9.19 -16.52 10.99
N LEU A 26 9.97 -17.27 10.22
CA LEU A 26 10.56 -16.79 8.97
C LEU A 26 9.50 -16.34 7.98
N VAL A 27 8.47 -17.16 7.76
CA VAL A 27 7.37 -16.79 6.83
C VAL A 27 6.59 -15.59 7.37
N ARG A 28 6.32 -15.50 8.67
CA ARG A 28 5.66 -14.34 9.26
C ARG A 28 6.48 -13.07 9.04
N SER A 29 7.80 -13.15 9.24
CA SER A 29 8.72 -12.01 9.03
C SER A 29 8.75 -11.55 7.57
N SER A 30 8.71 -12.48 6.60
CA SER A 30 8.72 -12.15 5.18
C SER A 30 7.41 -11.51 4.74
N LEU A 31 6.27 -12.02 5.21
CA LEU A 31 4.95 -11.43 4.97
C LEU A 31 4.83 -10.03 5.57
N TRP A 32 5.35 -9.81 6.77
CA TRP A 32 5.34 -8.49 7.41
C TRP A 32 6.16 -7.46 6.63
N ARG A 33 7.33 -7.88 6.14
CA ARG A 33 8.18 -7.07 5.24
C ARG A 33 7.50 -6.77 3.92
N ALA A 34 6.82 -7.75 3.33
CA ALA A 34 6.07 -7.59 2.10
C ALA A 34 4.94 -6.57 2.28
N GLY A 35 4.11 -6.73 3.32
CA GLY A 35 3.04 -5.79 3.66
C GLY A 35 3.55 -4.35 3.88
N THR A 36 4.62 -4.18 4.63
CA THR A 36 5.21 -2.85 4.89
C THR A 36 5.78 -2.19 3.62
N THR A 37 6.39 -2.98 2.74
CA THR A 37 6.90 -2.49 1.46
C THR A 37 5.76 -2.08 0.54
N GLN A 38 4.73 -2.90 0.47
CA GLN A 38 3.52 -2.67 -0.32
C GLN A 38 2.75 -1.43 0.15
N TYR A 39 2.58 -1.24 1.45
CA TYR A 39 1.99 -0.02 2.02
C TYR A 39 2.71 1.25 1.53
N ARG A 40 4.05 1.25 1.62
CA ARG A 40 4.87 2.37 1.15
C ARG A 40 4.77 2.57 -0.36
N GLN A 41 4.65 1.50 -1.14
CA GLN A 41 4.44 1.58 -2.59
C GLN A 41 3.07 2.19 -2.93
N LEU A 42 2.00 1.74 -2.30
CA LEU A 42 0.65 2.27 -2.50
C LEU A 42 0.54 3.75 -2.11
N LEU A 43 1.14 4.16 -0.99
CA LEU A 43 1.17 5.57 -0.61
C LEU A 43 1.98 6.44 -1.58
N ARG A 44 3.11 5.94 -2.08
CA ARG A 44 3.89 6.65 -3.10
C ARG A 44 3.10 6.79 -4.40
N GLN A 45 2.45 5.72 -4.83
CA GLN A 45 1.63 5.71 -6.04
C GLN A 45 0.42 6.64 -5.91
N SER A 46 -0.26 6.64 -4.76
CA SER A 46 -1.40 7.52 -4.48
C SER A 46 -1.04 9.00 -4.65
N LYS A 47 0.19 9.40 -4.28
CA LYS A 47 0.66 10.79 -4.45
C LYS A 47 0.79 11.24 -5.90
N GLN A 48 0.87 10.31 -6.84
CA GLN A 48 1.10 10.60 -8.26
C GLN A 48 -0.18 10.94 -9.03
N PHE A 49 -1.37 10.74 -8.44
CA PHE A 49 -2.62 11.20 -9.05
C PHE A 49 -2.59 12.73 -9.20
N SER A 50 -2.92 13.20 -10.40
CA SER A 50 -2.97 14.62 -10.72
C SER A 50 -4.10 15.32 -9.92
N ALA A 51 -5.30 14.74 -9.98
CA ALA A 51 -6.46 15.25 -9.26
C ALA A 51 -6.34 15.02 -7.74
N TYR A 52 -6.55 16.08 -6.97
CA TYR A 52 -6.51 16.11 -5.51
C TYR A 52 -7.46 15.10 -4.89
N ASN A 53 -8.72 15.07 -5.34
CA ASN A 53 -9.72 14.16 -4.78
C ASN A 53 -9.29 12.70 -4.88
N PHE A 54 -8.74 12.29 -6.03
CA PHE A 54 -8.23 10.93 -6.22
C PHE A 54 -6.97 10.66 -5.41
N ARG A 55 -6.05 11.61 -5.34
CA ARG A 55 -4.84 11.51 -4.52
C ARG A 55 -5.15 11.32 -3.04
N GLU A 56 -6.04 12.15 -2.48
CA GLU A 56 -6.41 12.08 -1.07
C GLU A 56 -7.29 10.86 -0.78
N TYR A 57 -8.22 10.51 -1.66
CA TYR A 57 -9.00 9.28 -1.54
C TYR A 57 -8.09 8.04 -1.54
N ALA A 58 -7.17 7.92 -2.49
CA ALA A 58 -6.28 6.77 -2.59
C ALA A 58 -5.36 6.65 -1.37
N LYS A 59 -4.82 7.78 -0.86
CA LYS A 59 -4.05 7.81 0.39
C LYS A 59 -4.89 7.32 1.57
N ARG A 60 -6.08 7.90 1.76
CA ARG A 60 -6.97 7.56 2.88
C ARG A 60 -7.38 6.09 2.80
N ARG A 61 -7.87 5.63 1.66
CA ARG A 61 -8.27 4.23 1.44
C ARG A 61 -7.14 3.24 1.73
N THR A 62 -5.91 3.57 1.31
CA THR A 62 -4.72 2.77 1.63
C THR A 62 -4.48 2.72 3.14
N ARG A 63 -4.54 3.86 3.84
CA ARG A 63 -4.34 3.89 5.30
C ARG A 63 -5.42 3.10 6.01
N ASP A 64 -6.69 3.34 5.68
CA ASP A 64 -7.85 2.67 6.28
C ASP A 64 -7.73 1.15 6.12
N ALA A 65 -7.43 0.65 4.91
CA ALA A 65 -7.27 -0.77 4.65
C ALA A 65 -6.17 -1.42 5.52
N PHE A 66 -5.01 -0.78 5.66
CA PHE A 66 -3.91 -1.32 6.46
C PHE A 66 -4.17 -1.19 7.97
N HIS A 67 -4.89 -0.15 8.40
CA HIS A 67 -5.30 0.01 9.79
C HIS A 67 -6.35 -1.03 10.19
N GLU A 68 -7.37 -1.25 9.36
CA GLU A 68 -8.41 -2.28 9.55
C GLU A 68 -7.81 -3.67 9.71
N ASN A 69 -6.75 -3.99 8.96
CA ASN A 69 -6.15 -5.33 8.94
C ASN A 69 -4.90 -5.48 9.84
N ARG A 70 -4.54 -4.47 10.65
CA ARG A 70 -3.29 -4.48 11.43
C ARG A 70 -3.19 -5.66 12.43
N GLY A 71 -4.33 -6.15 12.90
CA GLY A 71 -4.44 -7.15 13.96
C GLY A 71 -4.58 -8.58 13.43
N VAL A 72 -4.60 -8.78 12.11
CA VAL A 72 -4.78 -10.11 11.52
C VAL A 72 -3.53 -10.95 11.77
N GLN A 73 -3.70 -12.10 12.43
CA GLN A 73 -2.61 -13.04 12.74
C GLN A 73 -2.69 -14.35 11.95
N ASP A 74 -3.85 -14.64 11.33
CA ASP A 74 -4.01 -15.80 10.46
C ASP A 74 -3.11 -15.64 9.24
N LYS A 75 -2.16 -16.58 9.10
CA LYS A 75 -1.17 -16.58 8.02
C LYS A 75 -1.82 -16.59 6.63
N ARG A 76 -2.87 -17.40 6.42
CA ARG A 76 -3.52 -17.51 5.11
C ARG A 76 -4.20 -16.20 4.74
N LEU A 77 -4.87 -15.57 5.71
CA LEU A 77 -5.51 -14.29 5.50
C LEU A 77 -4.48 -13.17 5.24
N VAL A 78 -3.35 -13.17 5.94
CA VAL A 78 -2.24 -12.23 5.66
C VAL A 78 -1.72 -12.41 4.23
N GLU A 79 -1.52 -13.65 3.78
CA GLU A 79 -1.10 -13.95 2.41
C GLU A 79 -2.11 -13.42 1.38
N GLU A 80 -3.40 -13.67 1.60
CA GLU A 80 -4.47 -13.16 0.73
C GLU A 80 -4.51 -11.62 0.68
N LEU A 81 -4.35 -10.95 1.82
CA LEU A 81 -4.31 -9.50 1.92
C LEU A 81 -3.10 -8.90 1.20
N VAL A 82 -1.93 -9.53 1.34
CA VAL A 82 -0.72 -9.14 0.58
C VAL A 82 -1.01 -9.26 -0.91
N GLN A 83 -1.53 -10.39 -1.38
CA GLN A 83 -1.87 -10.60 -2.79
C GLN A 83 -2.92 -9.61 -3.30
N LYS A 84 -3.93 -9.29 -2.48
CA LYS A 84 -4.93 -8.28 -2.80
C LYS A 84 -4.29 -6.92 -3.04
N GLY A 85 -3.46 -6.44 -2.12
CA GLY A 85 -2.87 -5.12 -2.31
C GLY A 85 -1.79 -5.06 -3.40
N LEU A 86 -1.18 -6.19 -3.80
CA LEU A 86 -0.38 -6.25 -5.03
C LEU A 86 -1.24 -5.98 -6.28
N ARG A 87 -2.44 -6.57 -6.36
CA ARG A 87 -3.41 -6.28 -7.43
C ARG A 87 -3.87 -4.83 -7.40
N GLU A 88 -4.19 -4.31 -6.22
CA GLU A 88 -4.57 -2.89 -6.05
C GLU A 88 -3.44 -1.95 -6.47
N LEU A 89 -2.18 -2.28 -6.16
CA LEU A 89 -1.03 -1.49 -6.60
C LEU A 89 -0.90 -1.45 -8.13
N GLN A 90 -1.13 -2.57 -8.82
CA GLN A 90 -1.14 -2.61 -10.28
C GLN A 90 -2.25 -1.75 -10.87
N VAL A 91 -3.46 -1.82 -10.31
CA VAL A 91 -4.59 -0.96 -10.72
C VAL A 91 -4.23 0.51 -10.50
N MET A 92 -3.73 0.85 -9.31
CA MET A 92 -3.39 2.22 -8.95
C MET A 92 -2.33 2.80 -9.88
N LYS A 93 -1.30 2.02 -10.25
CA LYS A 93 -0.30 2.41 -11.26
C LYS A 93 -0.95 2.79 -12.59
N ARG A 94 -1.85 1.96 -13.12
CA ARG A 94 -2.57 2.26 -14.38
C ARG A 94 -3.42 3.51 -14.26
N GLN A 95 -4.18 3.63 -13.16
CA GLN A 95 -5.08 4.76 -12.94
C GLN A 95 -4.33 6.08 -12.74
N THR A 96 -3.15 6.06 -12.12
CA THR A 96 -2.28 7.23 -12.06
C THR A 96 -1.86 7.69 -13.45
N VAL A 97 -1.41 6.76 -14.31
CA VAL A 97 -0.98 7.09 -15.67
C VAL A 97 -2.15 7.68 -16.46
N ILE A 98 -3.34 7.07 -16.40
CA ILE A 98 -4.56 7.61 -17.02
C ILE A 98 -4.88 9.01 -16.49
N SER A 99 -4.80 9.21 -15.17
CA SER A 99 -5.04 10.52 -14.54
C SER A 99 -4.07 11.60 -15.01
N GLN A 100 -2.88 11.25 -15.50
CA GLN A 100 -1.92 12.19 -16.06
C GLN A 100 -2.27 12.58 -17.50
N PHE A 101 -2.90 11.71 -18.28
CA PHE A 101 -3.38 12.01 -19.64
C PHE A 101 -4.60 12.93 -19.63
N TYR A 102 -5.51 12.74 -18.67
CA TYR A 102 -6.73 13.54 -18.53
C TYR A 102 -6.60 14.59 -17.43
N GLN A 103 -5.52 15.36 -17.44
CA GLN A 103 -5.42 16.59 -16.63
C GLN A 103 -6.45 17.61 -17.15
N LEU A 104 -7.72 17.38 -16.85
CA LEU A 104 -8.76 18.40 -16.96
C LEU A 104 -8.34 19.57 -16.07
N ASN A 105 -8.68 20.79 -16.49
CA ASN A 105 -8.38 22.03 -15.77
C ASN A 105 -8.50 21.82 -14.26
N ARG A 106 -7.40 22.10 -13.53
CA ARG A 106 -7.30 21.92 -12.08
C ARG A 106 -8.56 22.47 -11.41
N LEU A 107 -9.15 21.68 -10.50
CA LEU A 107 -10.33 22.10 -9.74
C LEU A 107 -10.02 23.40 -8.97
N VAL A 108 -11.04 24.19 -8.61
CA VAL A 108 -10.84 25.45 -7.85
C VAL A 108 -10.09 25.21 -6.52
N VAL A 109 -10.28 24.05 -5.89
CA VAL A 109 -9.55 23.60 -4.68
C VAL A 109 -8.07 23.24 -4.93
N GLU A 110 -7.69 23.10 -6.19
CA GLU A 110 -6.31 22.86 -6.66
C GLU A 110 -5.65 24.15 -7.19
N GLY A 111 -6.42 25.24 -7.29
CA GLY A 111 -6.06 26.56 -7.82
C GLY A 111 -5.33 27.48 -6.82
N GLY A 112 -4.53 26.93 -5.92
CA GLY A 112 -3.70 27.71 -4.98
C GLY A 112 -2.30 28.06 -5.49
N ILE A 113 -1.90 27.59 -6.67
CA ILE A 113 -0.58 27.89 -7.26
C ILE A 113 -0.71 28.13 -8.77
N SER A 114 -1.52 29.09 -9.18
CA SER A 114 -1.32 29.78 -10.46
C SER A 114 -0.39 31.00 -10.25
N GLY A 115 0.74 30.79 -9.57
CA GLY A 115 1.64 31.86 -9.13
C GLY A 115 3.13 31.52 -9.18
N ARG A 116 3.52 30.44 -9.87
CA ARG A 116 4.92 30.25 -10.28
C ARG A 116 4.96 29.81 -11.74
N GLU A 117 4.82 30.80 -12.61
CA GLU A 117 5.58 30.78 -13.85
C GLU A 117 7.02 31.08 -13.49
N GLY A 118 7.89 30.08 -13.65
CA GLY A 118 9.28 30.36 -13.95
C GLY A 118 9.35 30.63 -15.45
N GLY A 119 9.76 31.85 -15.81
CA GLY A 119 9.94 32.26 -17.20
C GLY A 119 10.11 33.77 -17.28
N GLU A 120 11.26 34.20 -17.77
CA GLU A 120 11.64 35.59 -17.97
C GLU A 120 10.61 36.36 -18.82
N ARG A 121 10.40 37.64 -18.48
CA ARG A 121 9.83 38.72 -19.32
C ARG A 121 8.49 38.44 -20.04
N GLY A 122 7.44 39.15 -19.60
CA GLY A 122 6.36 39.56 -20.50
C GLY A 122 4.95 39.39 -19.93
N ASP A 123 4.39 40.51 -19.46
CA ASP A 123 2.97 40.84 -19.24
C ASP A 123 1.93 39.72 -19.07
N LYS A 124 1.33 39.69 -17.88
CA LYS A 124 -0.01 39.14 -17.65
C LYS A 124 -1.00 40.26 -17.37
N VAL A 125 -1.58 40.79 -18.42
CA VAL A 125 -2.76 41.67 -18.34
C VAL A 125 -3.97 40.81 -17.97
N ARG A 126 -4.58 41.10 -16.83
CA ARG A 126 -5.90 40.55 -16.46
C ARG A 126 -6.97 41.32 -17.23
N GLN A 127 -7.54 40.72 -18.26
CA GLN A 127 -8.78 41.21 -18.85
C GLN A 127 -9.94 40.80 -17.93
N LYS A 128 -10.61 41.80 -17.36
CA LYS A 128 -11.78 41.62 -16.49
C LYS A 128 -13.00 42.03 -17.31
N ASP A 129 -13.63 41.06 -17.96
CA ASP A 129 -14.93 41.30 -18.59
C ASP A 129 -15.97 41.42 -17.48
N GLN A 130 -16.47 42.65 -17.29
CA GLN A 130 -17.68 42.90 -16.53
C GLN A 130 -18.84 42.76 -17.51
N GLY A 131 -19.70 41.77 -17.28
CA GLY A 131 -21.08 41.79 -17.75
C GLY A 131 -21.94 42.56 -16.75
#